data_AF-A0A7D6J9F7-F1
#
_entry.id   AF-A0A7D6J9F7-F1
#
_cell.length_a   1.000
_cell.length_b   1.000
_cell.length_c   1.000
_cell.angle_alpha   90.00
_cell.angle_beta   90.00
_cell.angle_gamma   90.00
#
_symmetry.space_group_name_H-M   'P 1'
#
loop_
_entity.id
_entity.type
_entity.pdbx_description
1 polymer ?
#
loop_
_entity_poly.entity_id
_entity_poly.type
_entity_poly.pdbx_seq_one_letter_code
_entity_poly.pdbx_strand_id
1 'polypeptide(L)' 'PLRKGEQTASLWIAPYIDAEDVYHQPTTVLFVVTPSAWGQPRIN' A
#
# COMPACT_ATOMS: atom_id res chain seq x y z
N PRO A 1 19.75 14.03 -8.39
CA PRO A 1 18.40 13.66 -8.89
C PRO A 1 17.41 13.70 -7.72
N LEU A 2 16.23 14.30 -7.87
CA LEU A 2 15.26 14.38 -6.76
C LEU A 2 14.59 13.01 -6.54
N ARG A 3 14.58 12.48 -5.31
CA ARG A 3 13.83 11.26 -5.01
C ARG A 3 12.33 11.58 -5.02
N LYS A 4 11.56 10.84 -5.81
CA LYS A 4 10.10 10.82 -5.70
C LYS A 4 9.71 9.69 -4.75
N GLY A 5 8.96 10.04 -3.70
CA GLY A 5 8.44 9.07 -2.74
C GLY A 5 7.47 8.10 -3.39
N GLU A 6 7.27 6.95 -2.74
CA GLU A 6 6.26 5.99 -3.14
C GLU A 6 4.86 6.49 -2.81
N GLN A 7 3.87 5.97 -3.54
CA GLN A 7 2.46 6.17 -3.20
C GLN A 7 1.92 4.85 -2.69
N THR A 8 1.22 4.90 -1.57
CA THR A 8 0.57 3.75 -0.94
C THR A 8 -0.94 3.90 -1.00
N ALA A 9 -1.64 2.79 -1.28
CA ALA A 9 -3.08 2.70 -1.10
C ALA A 9 -3.41 1.95 0.19
N SER A 10 -4.60 2.22 0.71
CA SER A 10 -5.17 1.58 1.89
C SER A 10 -6.45 0.85 1.50
N LEU A 11 -6.61 -0.39 1.95
CA LEU A 11 -7.82 -1.18 1.77
C LEU A 11 -8.33 -1.66 3.13
N TRP A 12 -9.57 -1.29 3.44
CA TRP A 12 -10.30 -1.84 4.58
C TRP A 12 -10.91 -3.19 4.22
N ILE A 13 -10.74 -4.16 5.10
CA ILE A 13 -11.30 -5.51 4.96
C ILE A 13 -12.32 -5.70 6.07
N ALA A 14 -13.57 -5.95 5.68
CA ALA A 14 -14.66 -6.29 6.59
C ALA A 14 -14.34 -7.58 7.37
N PRO A 15 -14.88 -7.77 8.58
CA PRO A 15 -14.76 -9.04 9.27
C PRO A 15 -15.42 -10.18 8.48
N TYR A 16 -14.85 -11.37 8.53
CA TYR A 16 -15.37 -12.55 7.84
C TYR A 16 -15.01 -13.84 8.59
N ILE A 17 -15.68 -14.93 8.22
CA ILE A 17 -15.36 -16.29 8.65
C ILE A 17 -14.84 -17.04 7.42
N ASP A 18 -13.74 -17.76 7.55
CA ASP A 18 -13.14 -18.52 6.45
C ASP A 18 -13.69 -19.96 6.31
N ALA A 19 -13.08 -20.75 5.43
CA ALA A 19 -13.54 -22.12 5.16
C ALA A 19 -13.27 -23.08 6.34
N GLU A 20 -12.38 -22.68 7.25
CA GLU A 20 -12.00 -23.41 8.45
C GLU A 20 -12.79 -22.96 9.70
N ASP A 21 -13.84 -22.16 9.52
CA ASP A 21 -14.68 -21.58 10.58
C ASP A 21 -13.92 -20.66 11.55
N VAL A 22 -12.84 -20.03 11.07
CA VAL A 22 -12.05 -19.08 11.85
C VAL A 22 -12.57 -17.66 11.64
N TYR A 23 -12.85 -16.96 12.74
CA TYR A 23 -13.24 -15.55 12.71
C TYR A 23 -12.02 -14.64 12.51
N HIS A 24 -12.06 -13.82 11.45
CA HIS A 24 -11.06 -12.79 11.16
C HIS A 24 -11.58 -11.41 11.57
N GLN A 25 -10.82 -10.76 12.45
CA GLN A 25 -11.08 -9.39 12.89
C GLN A 25 -10.96 -8.40 11.71
N PRO A 26 -11.69 -7.27 11.72
CA PRO A 26 -11.54 -6.25 10.70
C PRO A 26 -10.10 -5.74 10.66
N THR A 27 -9.58 -5.51 9.46
CA THR A 27 -8.20 -5.06 9.28
C THR A 27 -8.07 -4.04 8.16
N THR A 28 -6.93 -3.36 8.12
CA THR A 28 -6.55 -2.46 7.03
C THR A 28 -5.20 -2.89 6.51
N VAL A 29 -5.12 -3.13 5.20
CA VAL A 29 -3.87 -3.45 4.53
C VAL A 29 -3.37 -2.26 3.73
N LEU A 30 -2.06 -2.06 3.74
CA LEU A 30 -1.37 -1.01 3.01
C LEU A 30 -0.48 -1.65 1.95
N PHE A 31 -0.47 -1.10 0.74
CA PHE A 31 0.42 -1.56 -0.32
C PHE A 31 0.86 -0.41 -1.22
N VAL A 32 2.08 -0.51 -1.75
CA VAL A 32 2.64 0.46 -2.68
C VAL A 32 1.95 0.30 -4.04
N VAL A 33 1.33 1.37 -4.54
CA VAL A 33 0.72 1.42 -5.88
C VAL A 33 1.63 2.07 -6.90
N THR A 34 2.50 2.98 -6.44
CA THR A 34 3.54 3.60 -7.26
C THR A 34 4.87 3.47 -6.54
N PRO A 35 5.83 2.69 -7.06
CA PRO A 35 7.15 2.57 -6.46
C PRO A 35 7.88 3.91 -6.40
N SER A 36 8.73 4.07 -5.38
CA SER A 36 9.60 5.23 -5.31
C SER A 36 10.67 5.19 -6.41
N ALA A 37 10.97 6.36 -6.99
CA ALA A 37 11.88 6.45 -8.13
C ALA A 37 12.80 7.66 -8.00
N TRP A 38 13.99 7.56 -8.59
CA TRP A 38 14.85 8.72 -8.79
C TRP A 38 14.30 9.54 -9.96
N GLY A 39 14.00 10.82 -9.73
CA GLY A 39 13.65 11.77 -10.78
C GLY A 39 14.88 12.31 -11.49
N GLN A 40 14.67 12.99 -12.62
CA GLN A 40 15.77 13.66 -13.31
C GLN A 40 16.43 14.71 -12.40
N PRO A 41 17.75 14.91 -12.49
CA PRO A 41 18.40 16.08 -11.92
C PRO A 41 17.75 17.35 -12.49
N ARG A 42 17.45 18.35 -11.65
CA ARG A 42 17.18 19.70 -12.17
C ARG A 42 18.49 20.21 -12.77
N ILE A 43 18.53 20.31 -14.09
CA ILE A 43 19.56 21.07 -14.79
C ILE A 43 19.04 22.51 -14.77
N ASN A 44 19.71 23.38 -14.02
CA ASN A 44 19.46 24.82 -14.06
C ASN A 44 20.32 25.43 -15.17
#